data_AF-A0A4Q3VD14-F1
#
_entry.id   AF-A0A4Q3VD14-F1
#
_cell.length_a   1.000
_cell.length_b   1.000
_cell.length_c   1.000
_cell.angle_alpha   90.00
_cell.angle_beta   90.00
_cell.angle_gamma   90.00
#
_symmetry.space_group_name_H-M   'P 1'
#
loop_
_entity.id
_entity.type
_entity.pdbx_description
1 polymer ?
#
loop_
_entity_poly.entity_id
_entity_poly.type
_entity_poly.pdbx_seq_one_letter_code
_entity_poly.pdbx_strand_id
1 'polypeptide(L)'
;MPTLSRILLSASLLGLAAFSLAAPLAQRILSVDADGRPMEGGPSPEAVVKGFRKSGARTLLLHFHGGLVDAEQGLIQARHMDANVYRDPETFPAYVVWNSGWGDVVQSLRSEPGVFQNMFSPGVRPYEVRLPHLEAIRRTRHYVDSVRSEGRVPVDVEAELRDYYRRNIRGLEEEDILTLAAAMKGWTTEALGWSRTNPLVTPQTPDVRKVEMQYGFLIRSGWDEMKRYIDGSNEITWGATNRMIQALRTDPPERIVLVGHSAGAIYATRFLRRAAERLPGTRFDVLYLEPAITYHEMAEAVPLYRARVDHFRMFAMDDATARRNSVLNELGVIDSLDRSIGRGRFSRLYPGSLLYVVSNILEGDADTPMIALQRFRMPDLPLTESERQDRTTVDSYLDWTRDVAWSHGGVGPPDPRPGYATQATQHGGIWREPVTNGSMVKTLEQWATGS
;
A
#
# COMPACT_ATOMS: atom_id res chain seq x y z
N MET A 1 28.71 -44.38 64.33
CA MET A 1 27.53 -43.55 63.97
C MET A 1 28.03 -42.18 63.53
N PRO A 2 27.40 -41.50 62.57
CA PRO A 2 27.11 -41.83 61.16
C PRO A 2 27.69 -40.68 60.24
N THR A 3 27.75 -40.66 58.91
CA THR A 3 27.32 -41.51 57.79
C THR A 3 27.92 -40.93 56.50
N LEU A 4 28.42 -41.83 55.63
CA LEU A 4 28.27 -41.74 54.17
C LEU A 4 26.85 -41.28 53.79
N SER A 5 26.71 -40.16 53.08
CA SER A 5 25.58 -39.90 52.15
C SER A 5 25.71 -38.55 51.45
N ARG A 6 25.63 -38.57 50.11
CA ARG A 6 25.36 -37.46 49.17
C ARG A 6 26.54 -36.61 48.70
N ILE A 7 27.43 -37.24 47.94
CA ILE A 7 28.01 -36.63 46.73
C ILE A 7 27.25 -37.23 45.55
N LEU A 8 26.07 -36.68 45.25
CA LEU A 8 25.31 -36.94 44.04
C LEU A 8 24.68 -35.61 43.60
N LEU A 9 25.03 -35.19 42.39
CA LEU A 9 24.43 -34.13 41.57
C LEU A 9 24.35 -32.72 42.18
N SER A 10 25.48 -32.03 42.17
CA SER A 10 25.51 -30.56 42.03
C SER A 10 25.61 -30.19 40.54
N ALA A 11 24.63 -30.63 39.75
CA ALA A 11 24.34 -30.04 38.46
C ALA A 11 23.49 -28.78 38.73
N SER A 12 24.15 -27.71 39.16
CA SER A 12 23.59 -26.36 39.12
C SER A 12 23.71 -25.90 37.65
N LEU A 13 22.78 -26.18 36.72
CA LEU A 13 21.43 -25.60 36.58
C LEU A 13 21.34 -24.10 36.88
N LEU A 14 22.44 -23.37 36.67
CA LEU A 14 22.48 -21.91 36.58
C LEU A 14 23.25 -21.56 35.30
N GLY A 15 22.52 -21.38 34.19
CA GLY A 15 23.13 -20.99 32.92
C GLY A 15 22.37 -21.36 31.65
N LEU A 16 21.28 -22.14 31.74
CA LEU A 16 20.31 -22.24 30.66
C LEU A 16 19.22 -21.21 30.91
N ALA A 17 19.57 -19.94 30.62
CA ALA A 17 18.54 -18.99 30.22
C ALA A 17 17.75 -19.68 29.10
N ALA A 18 16.49 -19.95 29.36
CA ALA A 18 15.54 -20.31 28.32
C ALA A 18 15.49 -19.12 27.36
N PHE A 19 16.41 -19.07 26.40
CA PHE A 19 16.14 -18.43 25.14
C PHE A 19 14.90 -19.16 24.63
N SER A 20 13.74 -18.53 24.81
CA SER A 20 12.57 -18.82 23.98
C SER A 20 13.11 -18.75 22.57
N LEU A 21 13.31 -19.92 21.95
CA LEU A 21 13.80 -20.02 20.59
C LEU A 21 12.68 -19.42 19.75
N ALA A 22 12.76 -18.13 19.48
CA ALA A 22 11.88 -17.44 18.56
C ALA A 22 11.78 -18.33 17.32
N ALA A 23 10.55 -18.62 16.89
CA ALA A 23 10.33 -19.52 15.78
C ALA A 23 11.22 -19.08 14.59
N PRO A 24 11.88 -20.01 13.87
CA PRO A 24 12.72 -19.64 12.74
C PRO A 24 11.98 -18.68 11.81
N LEU A 25 12.65 -17.68 11.23
CA LEU A 25 12.01 -16.64 10.41
C LEU A 25 11.10 -17.24 9.32
N ALA A 26 11.49 -18.36 8.71
CA ALA A 26 10.69 -19.08 7.72
C ALA A 26 9.30 -19.52 8.24
N GLN A 27 9.14 -19.75 9.55
CA GLN A 27 7.87 -20.11 10.19
C GLN A 27 7.02 -18.88 10.56
N ARG A 28 7.56 -17.67 10.37
CA ARG A 28 6.92 -16.38 10.70
C ARG A 28 6.49 -15.61 9.45
N ILE A 29 6.79 -16.11 8.25
CA ILE A 29 6.45 -15.49 6.96
C ILE A 29 5.23 -16.17 6.36
N LEU A 30 4.10 -15.49 6.37
CA LEU A 30 2.89 -15.89 5.65
C LEU A 30 2.97 -15.39 4.21
N SER A 31 3.24 -16.29 3.28
CA SER A 31 3.18 -15.99 1.84
C SER A 31 1.75 -16.06 1.32
N VAL A 32 1.32 -15.07 0.56
CA VAL A 32 -0.06 -14.93 0.04
C VAL A 32 -0.04 -14.79 -1.48
N ASP A 33 -0.88 -15.55 -2.18
CA ASP A 33 -1.01 -15.50 -3.65
C ASP A 33 -1.90 -14.33 -4.12
N ALA A 34 -2.07 -14.25 -5.44
CA ALA A 34 -2.90 -13.24 -6.09
C ALA A 34 -4.39 -13.32 -5.69
N ASP A 35 -4.91 -14.47 -5.25
CA ASP A 35 -6.30 -14.51 -4.78
C ASP A 35 -6.41 -13.99 -3.33
N GLY A 36 -5.30 -13.85 -2.60
CA GLY A 36 -5.32 -13.62 -1.15
C GLY A 36 -5.28 -14.92 -0.34
N ARG A 37 -4.93 -16.05 -0.97
CA ARG A 37 -4.80 -17.36 -0.32
C ARG A 37 -3.38 -17.60 0.16
N PRO A 38 -3.17 -18.39 1.22
CA PRO A 38 -1.82 -18.82 1.60
C PRO A 38 -1.17 -19.64 0.48
N MET A 39 0.05 -19.29 0.09
CA MET A 39 0.81 -20.05 -0.92
C MET A 39 1.23 -21.44 -0.39
N GLU A 40 1.27 -22.43 -1.28
CA GLU A 40 1.79 -23.76 -0.95
C GLU A 40 3.28 -23.71 -0.58
N GLY A 41 3.68 -24.49 0.43
CA GLY A 41 5.08 -24.60 0.88
C GLY A 41 5.52 -23.57 1.93
N GLY A 42 4.73 -22.53 2.19
CA GLY A 42 4.93 -21.60 3.33
C GLY A 42 4.18 -22.06 4.60
N PRO A 43 4.46 -21.45 5.77
CA PRO A 43 3.64 -21.68 6.96
C PRO A 43 2.21 -21.16 6.73
N SER A 44 1.22 -21.96 7.10
CA SER A 44 -0.17 -21.53 7.06
C SER A 44 -0.44 -20.43 8.10
N PRO A 45 -1.52 -19.64 7.97
CA PRO A 45 -1.94 -18.68 8.99
C PRO A 45 -2.02 -19.31 10.39
N GLU A 46 -2.53 -20.54 10.49
CA GLU A 46 -2.61 -21.29 11.75
C GLU A 46 -1.23 -21.68 12.30
N ALA A 47 -0.27 -21.97 11.42
CA ALA A 47 1.10 -22.27 11.83
C ALA A 47 1.80 -21.04 12.42
N VAL A 48 1.59 -19.85 11.83
CA VAL A 48 2.08 -18.58 12.38
C VAL A 48 1.49 -18.33 13.78
N VAL A 49 0.17 -18.49 13.94
CA VAL A 49 -0.51 -18.35 15.24
C VAL A 49 -0.02 -19.38 16.27
N LYS A 50 0.24 -20.62 15.84
CA LYS A 50 0.85 -21.64 16.70
C LYS A 50 2.26 -21.24 17.13
N GLY A 51 3.05 -20.63 16.24
CA GLY A 51 4.37 -20.07 16.54
C GLY A 51 4.29 -18.96 17.59
N PHE A 52 3.36 -18.02 17.40
CA PHE A 52 3.07 -16.96 18.36
C PHE A 52 2.78 -17.53 19.75
N ARG A 53 1.81 -18.45 19.87
CA ARG A 53 1.44 -19.09 21.15
C ARG A 53 2.61 -19.79 21.83
N LYS A 54 3.44 -20.50 21.04
CA LYS A 54 4.62 -21.20 21.58
C LYS A 54 5.71 -20.28 22.06
N SER A 55 5.80 -19.05 21.53
CA SER A 55 6.83 -18.10 21.92
C SER A 55 6.64 -17.53 23.32
N GLY A 56 5.39 -17.54 23.82
CA GLY A 56 5.01 -16.89 25.09
C GLY A 56 4.90 -15.36 24.99
N ALA A 57 5.09 -14.79 23.80
CA ALA A 57 4.91 -13.36 23.55
C ALA A 57 3.46 -12.92 23.83
N ARG A 58 3.29 -11.69 24.34
CA ARG A 58 1.96 -11.09 24.60
C ARG A 58 1.47 -10.28 23.41
N THR A 59 2.42 -9.78 22.62
CA THR A 59 2.18 -8.93 21.46
C THR A 59 2.45 -9.70 20.17
N LEU A 60 1.50 -9.66 19.25
CA LEU A 60 1.70 -10.13 17.87
C LEU A 60 1.96 -8.90 16.97
N LEU A 61 3.12 -8.83 16.34
CA LEU A 61 3.41 -7.79 15.34
C LEU A 61 3.21 -8.38 13.94
N LEU A 62 2.39 -7.73 13.12
CA LEU A 62 2.15 -8.09 11.73
C LEU A 62 2.71 -7.01 10.80
N HIS A 63 3.71 -7.36 10.00
CA HIS A 63 4.27 -6.47 8.97
C HIS A 63 3.71 -6.83 7.60
N PHE A 64 3.09 -5.85 6.94
CA PHE A 64 2.59 -5.91 5.56
C PHE A 64 3.50 -5.04 4.67
N HIS A 65 4.17 -5.66 3.71
CA HIS A 65 5.08 -4.95 2.81
C HIS A 65 4.33 -4.18 1.71
N GLY A 66 5.06 -3.37 0.94
CA GLY A 66 4.51 -2.49 -0.09
C GLY A 66 3.82 -3.18 -1.28
N GLY A 67 3.16 -2.36 -2.10
CA GLY A 67 2.71 -2.76 -3.43
C GLY A 67 3.83 -2.60 -4.46
N LEU A 68 3.69 -3.22 -5.64
CA LEU A 68 4.62 -3.14 -6.77
C LEU A 68 6.03 -3.69 -6.49
N VAL A 69 6.18 -4.52 -5.47
CA VAL A 69 7.41 -5.23 -5.12
C VAL A 69 7.17 -6.73 -5.16
N ASP A 70 8.09 -7.48 -5.74
CA ASP A 70 7.97 -8.94 -5.77
C ASP A 70 8.13 -9.54 -4.35
N ALA A 71 7.72 -10.80 -4.20
CA ALA A 71 7.85 -11.51 -2.93
C ALA A 71 9.32 -11.62 -2.46
N GLU A 72 10.30 -11.61 -3.37
CA GLU A 72 11.72 -11.63 -3.00
C GLU A 72 12.11 -10.35 -2.25
N GLN A 73 11.73 -9.18 -2.74
CA GLN A 73 11.92 -7.92 -2.03
C GLN A 73 11.14 -7.88 -0.71
N GLY A 74 9.91 -8.41 -0.69
CA GLY A 74 9.14 -8.56 0.55
C GLY A 74 9.86 -9.43 1.60
N LEU A 75 10.52 -10.50 1.17
CA LEU A 75 11.36 -11.35 2.02
C LEU A 75 12.63 -10.63 2.50
N ILE A 76 13.28 -9.85 1.65
CA ILE A 76 14.44 -9.02 2.03
C ILE A 76 14.01 -7.98 3.08
N GLN A 77 12.87 -7.33 2.88
CA GLN A 77 12.30 -6.40 3.86
C GLN A 77 11.99 -7.10 5.18
N ALA A 78 11.34 -8.27 5.15
CA ALA A 78 11.07 -9.06 6.35
C ALA A 78 12.35 -9.38 7.14
N ARG A 79 13.39 -9.88 6.46
CA ARG A 79 14.70 -10.19 7.09
C ARG A 79 15.34 -8.96 7.71
N HIS A 80 15.28 -7.83 7.01
CA HIS A 80 15.86 -6.58 7.49
C HIS A 80 15.14 -6.06 8.73
N MET A 81 13.81 -6.05 8.70
CA MET A 81 13.00 -5.58 9.83
C MET A 81 13.15 -6.50 11.05
N ASP A 82 13.23 -7.81 10.84
CA ASP A 82 13.50 -8.79 11.90
C ASP A 82 14.83 -8.54 12.59
N ALA A 83 15.89 -8.34 11.80
CA ALA A 83 17.23 -8.17 12.31
C ALA A 83 17.44 -6.81 12.97
N ASN A 84 16.82 -5.75 12.44
CA ASN A 84 17.19 -4.38 12.78
C ASN A 84 16.16 -3.64 13.62
N VAL A 85 14.87 -3.99 13.54
CA VAL A 85 13.79 -3.19 14.13
C VAL A 85 13.01 -3.99 15.18
N TYR A 86 12.59 -5.21 14.87
CA TYR A 86 11.68 -5.98 15.73
C TYR A 86 12.44 -6.90 16.69
N ARG A 87 13.06 -6.30 17.71
CA ARG A 87 13.94 -7.00 18.66
C ARG A 87 13.36 -7.20 20.06
N ASP A 88 12.14 -6.73 20.30
CA ASP A 88 11.48 -6.88 21.60
C ASP A 88 11.18 -8.36 21.89
N PRO A 89 11.70 -8.94 22.99
CA PRO A 89 11.45 -10.33 23.35
C PRO A 89 9.99 -10.64 23.72
N GLU A 90 9.18 -9.64 24.08
CA GLU A 90 7.75 -9.83 24.38
C GLU A 90 6.85 -9.74 23.14
N THR A 91 7.45 -9.45 21.99
CA THR A 91 6.77 -9.30 20.71
C THR A 91 7.15 -10.44 19.76
N PHE A 92 6.15 -11.07 19.15
CA PHE A 92 6.35 -12.04 18.07
C PHE A 92 6.10 -11.37 16.72
N PRO A 93 7.14 -11.06 15.93
CA PRO A 93 6.94 -10.49 14.61
C PRO A 93 6.63 -11.58 13.59
N ALA A 94 5.58 -11.36 12.82
CA ALA A 94 5.21 -12.13 11.65
C ALA A 94 5.05 -11.20 10.45
N TYR A 95 5.27 -11.76 9.26
CA TYR A 95 5.37 -11.00 8.01
C TYR A 95 4.36 -11.55 7.03
N VAL A 96 3.56 -10.68 6.44
CA VAL A 96 2.65 -11.03 5.35
C VAL A 96 3.32 -10.62 4.05
N VAL A 97 3.71 -11.62 3.26
CA VAL A 97 4.40 -11.45 1.99
C VAL A 97 3.49 -11.86 0.86
N TRP A 98 2.91 -10.89 0.15
CA TRP A 98 2.15 -11.16 -1.06
C TRP A 98 2.98 -11.03 -2.32
N ASN A 99 2.46 -11.57 -3.43
CA ASN A 99 2.92 -11.24 -4.77
C ASN A 99 2.23 -9.94 -5.23
N SER A 100 2.89 -8.81 -5.01
CA SER A 100 2.44 -7.51 -5.52
C SER A 100 3.37 -6.98 -6.62
N GLY A 101 4.31 -7.79 -7.09
CA GLY A 101 5.28 -7.38 -8.11
C GLY A 101 4.56 -7.03 -9.41
N TRP A 102 5.04 -6.00 -10.11
CA TRP A 102 4.45 -5.62 -11.40
C TRP A 102 4.43 -6.77 -12.40
N GLY A 103 5.44 -7.63 -12.39
CA GLY A 103 5.46 -8.84 -13.22
C GLY A 103 4.28 -9.77 -12.95
N ASP A 104 3.94 -9.95 -11.67
CA ASP A 104 2.82 -10.78 -11.21
C ASP A 104 1.49 -10.12 -11.52
N VAL A 105 1.37 -8.81 -11.29
CA VAL A 105 0.20 -8.00 -11.65
C VAL A 105 -0.05 -8.05 -13.16
N VAL A 106 0.99 -7.85 -13.97
CA VAL A 106 0.92 -8.00 -15.43
C VAL A 106 0.57 -9.43 -15.83
N GLN A 107 1.13 -10.44 -15.17
CA GLN A 107 0.81 -11.84 -15.45
C GLN A 107 -0.62 -12.19 -15.09
N SER A 108 -1.15 -11.65 -13.99
CA SER A 108 -2.55 -11.84 -13.60
C SER A 108 -3.48 -11.19 -14.61
N LEU A 109 -3.19 -9.93 -14.99
CA LEU A 109 -3.91 -9.24 -16.06
C LEU A 109 -3.80 -10.01 -17.40
N ARG A 110 -2.70 -10.76 -17.64
CA ARG A 110 -2.53 -11.69 -18.79
C ARG A 110 -3.40 -12.92 -18.74
N SER A 111 -3.66 -13.45 -17.55
CA SER A 111 -4.53 -14.60 -17.36
C SER A 111 -6.01 -14.24 -17.41
N GLU A 112 -6.38 -12.97 -17.21
CA GLU A 112 -7.74 -12.50 -17.46
C GLU A 112 -8.07 -12.52 -18.97
N PRO A 113 -9.13 -13.24 -19.40
CA PRO A 113 -9.54 -13.28 -20.79
C PRO A 113 -9.96 -11.88 -21.28
N GLY A 114 -9.26 -11.33 -22.28
CA GLY A 114 -9.69 -10.13 -23.02
C GLY A 114 -8.76 -8.92 -22.92
N VAL A 115 -8.13 -8.66 -21.76
CA VAL A 115 -7.36 -7.42 -21.54
C VAL A 115 -5.94 -7.50 -22.12
N PHE A 116 -5.18 -8.55 -21.79
CA PHE A 116 -3.75 -8.62 -22.15
C PHE A 116 -3.41 -9.50 -23.36
N GLN A 117 -4.20 -10.53 -23.67
CA GLN A 117 -3.97 -11.37 -24.86
C GLN A 117 -3.94 -10.55 -26.16
N ASN A 118 -4.63 -9.41 -26.17
CA ASN A 118 -4.66 -8.47 -27.29
C ASN A 118 -3.46 -7.50 -27.31
N MET A 119 -2.73 -7.32 -26.21
CA MET A 119 -1.75 -6.23 -26.07
C MET A 119 -0.29 -6.65 -26.25
N PHE A 120 0.05 -7.93 -26.00
CA PHE A 120 1.44 -8.42 -26.04
C PHE A 120 1.66 -9.80 -26.67
N SER A 121 0.76 -10.26 -27.53
CA SER A 121 0.97 -11.51 -28.28
C SER A 121 2.23 -11.43 -29.17
N PRO A 122 3.15 -12.42 -29.15
CA PRO A 122 4.33 -12.42 -29.99
C PRO A 122 3.92 -12.45 -31.46
N GLY A 123 4.15 -11.35 -32.18
CA GLY A 123 3.74 -11.17 -33.58
C GLY A 123 2.70 -10.06 -33.80
N VAL A 124 2.09 -9.53 -32.74
CA VAL A 124 1.18 -8.39 -32.79
C VAL A 124 1.99 -7.12 -32.52
N ARG A 125 2.01 -6.21 -33.49
CA ARG A 125 2.69 -4.93 -33.32
C ARG A 125 1.81 -4.02 -32.43
N PRO A 126 2.35 -3.06 -31.65
CA PRO A 126 1.57 -2.29 -30.65
C PRO A 126 0.34 -1.52 -31.18
N TYR A 127 0.17 -1.46 -32.50
CA TYR A 127 -0.95 -0.84 -33.20
C TYR A 127 -2.09 -1.81 -33.55
N GLU A 128 -1.97 -3.10 -33.21
CA GLU A 128 -2.94 -4.15 -33.51
C GLU A 128 -3.61 -4.72 -32.25
N VAL A 129 -3.59 -3.97 -31.14
CA VAL A 129 -4.47 -4.21 -29.99
C VAL A 129 -5.92 -4.19 -30.48
N ARG A 130 -6.73 -5.21 -30.14
CA ARG A 130 -8.15 -5.23 -30.51
C ARG A 130 -8.78 -3.87 -30.18
N LEU A 131 -9.38 -3.31 -31.23
CA LEU A 131 -9.79 -1.91 -31.38
C LEU A 131 -10.59 -1.29 -30.22
N PRO A 132 -11.42 -1.97 -29.39
CA PRO A 132 -12.39 -1.26 -28.55
C PRO A 132 -11.79 -0.35 -27.46
N HIS A 133 -10.64 -0.67 -26.88
CA HIS A 133 -10.04 0.15 -25.80
C HIS A 133 -9.24 1.35 -26.36
N LEU A 134 -8.48 1.15 -27.44
CA LEU A 134 -7.83 2.26 -28.16
C LEU A 134 -8.86 3.15 -28.85
N GLU A 135 -9.93 2.53 -29.36
CA GLU A 135 -11.09 3.24 -29.89
C GLU A 135 -11.80 3.98 -28.76
N ALA A 136 -11.96 3.39 -27.56
CA ALA A 136 -12.50 4.10 -26.40
C ALA A 136 -11.68 5.34 -26.12
N ILE A 137 -10.35 5.25 -25.96
CA ILE A 137 -9.47 6.42 -25.76
C ILE A 137 -9.63 7.48 -26.87
N ARG A 138 -9.66 7.03 -28.14
CA ARG A 138 -9.87 7.92 -29.29
C ARG A 138 -11.23 8.61 -29.24
N ARG A 139 -12.25 7.87 -28.85
CA ARG A 139 -13.64 8.29 -28.72
C ARG A 139 -13.82 9.22 -27.52
N THR A 140 -13.17 8.96 -26.40
CA THR A 140 -13.14 9.88 -25.25
C THR A 140 -12.53 11.21 -25.65
N ARG A 141 -11.47 11.23 -26.48
CA ARG A 141 -10.93 12.49 -27.01
C ARG A 141 -11.94 13.23 -27.88
N HIS A 142 -12.63 12.52 -28.78
CA HIS A 142 -13.70 13.12 -29.56
C HIS A 142 -14.84 13.66 -28.69
N TYR A 143 -15.20 12.94 -27.62
CA TYR A 143 -16.17 13.40 -26.64
C TYR A 143 -15.70 14.68 -25.92
N VAL A 144 -14.45 14.71 -25.45
CA VAL A 144 -13.88 15.91 -24.81
C VAL A 144 -13.88 17.10 -25.76
N ASP A 145 -13.45 16.90 -27.00
CA ASP A 145 -13.43 17.95 -28.02
C ASP A 145 -14.84 18.43 -28.36
N SER A 146 -15.83 17.54 -28.44
CA SER A 146 -17.23 17.91 -28.71
C SER A 146 -17.81 18.71 -27.54
N VAL A 147 -17.65 18.22 -26.30
CA VAL A 147 -18.12 18.90 -25.09
C VAL A 147 -17.51 20.31 -24.97
N ARG A 148 -16.21 20.46 -25.26
CA ARG A 148 -15.53 21.76 -25.29
C ARG A 148 -16.08 22.67 -26.37
N SER A 149 -16.29 22.16 -27.57
CA SER A 149 -16.85 22.94 -28.68
C SER A 149 -18.28 23.41 -28.40
N GLU A 150 -19.02 22.63 -27.61
CA GLU A 150 -20.38 22.94 -27.17
C GLU A 150 -20.41 23.88 -25.95
N GLY A 151 -19.27 24.13 -25.30
CA GLY A 151 -19.18 24.97 -24.11
C GLY A 151 -19.99 24.44 -22.92
N ARG A 152 -20.33 23.15 -22.91
CA ARG A 152 -21.20 22.53 -21.89
C ARG A 152 -20.39 21.86 -20.79
N VAL A 153 -21.00 21.76 -19.61
CA VAL A 153 -20.45 21.03 -18.46
C VAL A 153 -21.36 19.80 -18.18
N PRO A 154 -20.93 18.57 -18.50
CA PRO A 154 -21.47 17.31 -18.03
C PRO A 154 -21.72 17.31 -16.54
N VAL A 155 -22.91 16.87 -16.17
CA VAL A 155 -23.33 16.70 -14.78
C VAL A 155 -22.76 15.40 -14.20
N ASP A 156 -22.65 14.37 -15.03
CA ASP A 156 -22.04 13.09 -14.69
C ASP A 156 -21.22 12.59 -15.88
N VAL A 157 -19.90 12.85 -15.81
CA VAL A 157 -18.94 12.48 -16.86
C VAL A 157 -18.94 10.97 -17.09
N GLU A 158 -19.10 10.14 -16.06
CA GLU A 158 -19.07 8.69 -16.20
C GLU A 158 -20.34 8.17 -16.88
N ALA A 159 -21.53 8.62 -16.46
CA ALA A 159 -22.79 8.30 -17.14
C ALA A 159 -22.76 8.73 -18.61
N GLU A 160 -22.27 9.94 -18.89
CA GLU A 160 -22.18 10.42 -20.26
C GLU A 160 -21.17 9.64 -21.10
N LEU A 161 -20.03 9.23 -20.54
CA LEU A 161 -19.08 8.36 -21.23
C LEU A 161 -19.67 6.98 -21.51
N ARG A 162 -20.43 6.40 -20.58
CA ARG A 162 -21.16 5.14 -20.82
C ARG A 162 -22.11 5.27 -22.00
N ASP A 163 -22.95 6.31 -21.99
CA ASP A 163 -23.89 6.60 -23.07
C ASP A 163 -23.17 6.90 -24.39
N TYR A 164 -22.02 7.56 -24.32
CA TYR A 164 -21.20 7.87 -25.47
C TYR A 164 -20.57 6.61 -26.06
N TYR A 165 -20.01 5.71 -25.24
CA TYR A 165 -19.42 4.45 -25.70
C TYR A 165 -20.47 3.49 -26.26
N ARG A 166 -21.64 3.34 -25.62
CA ARG A 166 -22.77 2.56 -26.16
C ARG A 166 -23.14 2.98 -27.59
N ARG A 167 -23.11 4.29 -27.85
CA ARG A 167 -23.50 4.84 -29.16
C ARG A 167 -22.37 4.76 -30.20
N ASN A 168 -21.12 4.88 -29.77
CA ASN A 168 -20.01 5.15 -30.68
C ASN A 168 -19.00 4.00 -30.81
N ILE A 169 -19.10 2.95 -30.00
CA ILE A 169 -18.22 1.79 -30.05
C ILE A 169 -19.06 0.53 -30.19
N ARG A 170 -18.90 -0.17 -31.31
CA ARG A 170 -19.66 -1.41 -31.59
C ARG A 170 -18.94 -2.63 -31.02
N GLY A 171 -19.71 -3.57 -30.49
CA GLY A 171 -19.20 -4.86 -30.02
C GLY A 171 -18.50 -4.82 -28.67
N LEU A 172 -18.77 -3.79 -27.85
CA LEU A 172 -18.48 -3.81 -26.42
C LEU A 172 -19.67 -4.39 -25.67
N GLU A 173 -19.41 -5.26 -24.70
CA GLU A 173 -20.41 -5.70 -23.74
C GLU A 173 -20.66 -4.60 -22.70
N GLU A 174 -21.80 -4.63 -22.01
CA GLU A 174 -22.16 -3.58 -21.04
C GLU A 174 -21.15 -3.50 -19.88
N GLU A 175 -20.59 -4.64 -19.46
CA GLU A 175 -19.54 -4.71 -18.43
C GLU A 175 -18.25 -4.00 -18.87
N ASP A 176 -17.86 -4.15 -20.13
CA ASP A 176 -16.70 -3.45 -20.70
C ASP A 176 -16.95 -1.93 -20.75
N ILE A 177 -18.18 -1.52 -21.09
CA ILE A 177 -18.57 -0.10 -21.15
C ILE A 177 -18.54 0.54 -19.77
N LEU A 178 -19.06 -0.15 -18.76
CA LEU A 178 -19.00 0.29 -17.37
C LEU A 178 -17.55 0.48 -16.92
N THR A 179 -16.71 -0.53 -17.17
CA THR A 179 -15.29 -0.52 -16.81
C THR A 179 -14.53 0.61 -17.52
N LEU A 180 -14.73 0.75 -18.82
CA LEU A 180 -14.08 1.78 -19.64
C LEU A 180 -14.51 3.20 -19.24
N ALA A 181 -15.80 3.42 -18.97
CA ALA A 181 -16.29 4.74 -18.60
C ALA A 181 -15.80 5.16 -17.21
N ALA A 182 -15.83 4.25 -16.24
CA ALA A 182 -15.27 4.47 -14.90
C ALA A 182 -13.76 4.78 -14.97
N ALA A 183 -13.01 4.02 -15.78
CA ALA A 183 -11.58 4.25 -15.98
C ALA A 183 -11.28 5.60 -16.65
N MET A 184 -12.10 6.04 -17.61
CA MET A 184 -11.86 7.26 -18.39
C MET A 184 -12.46 8.54 -17.76
N LYS A 185 -13.27 8.41 -16.70
CA LYS A 185 -13.93 9.54 -16.02
C LYS A 185 -12.94 10.59 -15.51
N GLY A 186 -11.91 10.15 -14.77
CA GLY A 186 -10.90 11.05 -14.18
C GLY A 186 -10.17 11.85 -15.26
N TRP A 187 -9.71 11.16 -16.31
CA TRP A 187 -9.07 11.78 -17.47
C TRP A 187 -9.98 12.76 -18.20
N THR A 188 -11.24 12.40 -18.40
CA THR A 188 -12.20 13.24 -19.14
C THR A 188 -12.52 14.51 -18.35
N THR A 189 -12.68 14.38 -17.04
CA THR A 189 -12.87 15.51 -16.12
C THR A 189 -11.67 16.45 -16.13
N GLU A 190 -10.45 15.91 -16.11
CA GLU A 190 -9.21 16.71 -16.22
C GLU A 190 -9.08 17.38 -17.59
N ALA A 191 -9.28 16.62 -18.67
CA ALA A 191 -9.20 17.12 -20.02
C ALA A 191 -10.25 18.21 -20.27
N LEU A 192 -11.38 18.20 -19.60
CA LEU A 192 -12.37 19.27 -19.69
C LEU A 192 -12.03 20.51 -18.84
N GLY A 193 -10.91 20.46 -18.10
CA GLY A 193 -10.45 21.55 -17.25
C GLY A 193 -11.22 21.63 -15.93
N TRP A 194 -11.86 20.53 -15.52
CA TRP A 194 -12.73 20.48 -14.34
C TRP A 194 -12.17 19.64 -13.20
N SER A 195 -10.98 19.04 -13.37
CA SER A 195 -10.18 18.58 -12.24
C SER A 195 -9.13 19.65 -11.88
N ARG A 196 -8.58 19.54 -10.67
CA ARG A 196 -7.39 20.27 -10.29
C ARG A 196 -6.25 19.86 -11.20
N THR A 197 -5.85 20.76 -12.08
CA THR A 197 -4.58 20.64 -12.74
C THR A 197 -3.49 20.88 -11.70
N ASN A 198 -2.69 19.86 -11.39
CA ASN A 198 -1.40 20.09 -10.74
C ASN A 198 -0.42 20.54 -11.83
N PRO A 199 0.06 21.81 -11.82
CA PRO A 199 0.98 22.33 -12.84
C PRO A 199 2.34 21.61 -12.88
N LEU A 200 2.69 20.79 -11.87
CA LEU A 200 3.91 19.99 -11.85
C LEU A 200 3.77 18.61 -12.52
N VAL A 201 2.53 18.20 -12.82
CA VAL A 201 2.22 16.93 -13.49
C VAL A 201 1.53 17.18 -14.83
N THR A 202 1.10 18.42 -15.10
CA THR A 202 0.48 18.75 -16.39
C THR A 202 1.44 18.37 -17.52
N PRO A 203 1.05 17.43 -18.40
CA PRO A 203 1.86 17.02 -19.54
C PRO A 203 2.21 18.23 -20.41
N GLN A 204 3.43 18.76 -20.24
CA GLN A 204 3.90 19.91 -21.00
C GLN A 204 4.07 19.58 -22.49
N THR A 205 4.06 18.30 -22.85
CA THR A 205 4.18 17.83 -24.23
C THR A 205 3.14 16.77 -24.59
N PRO A 206 2.68 16.71 -25.86
CA PRO A 206 1.76 15.67 -26.36
C PRO A 206 2.23 14.23 -26.17
N ASP A 207 3.54 13.99 -26.08
CA ASP A 207 4.12 12.66 -25.93
C ASP A 207 3.92 12.08 -24.51
N VAL A 208 3.95 12.94 -23.48
CA VAL A 208 3.64 12.55 -22.09
C VAL A 208 2.21 12.07 -21.98
N ARG A 209 1.27 12.79 -22.60
CA ARG A 209 -0.16 12.40 -22.62
C ARG A 209 -0.36 11.05 -23.29
N LYS A 210 0.42 10.71 -24.32
CA LYS A 210 0.34 9.40 -24.98
C LYS A 210 0.82 8.27 -24.07
N VAL A 211 1.91 8.47 -23.34
CA VAL A 211 2.44 7.48 -22.39
C VAL A 211 1.48 7.28 -21.22
N GLU A 212 0.91 8.36 -20.69
CA GLU A 212 -0.13 8.30 -19.66
C GLU A 212 -1.39 7.59 -20.18
N MET A 213 -1.84 7.85 -21.41
CA MET A 213 -2.96 7.13 -22.03
C MET A 213 -2.68 5.65 -22.28
N GLN A 214 -1.46 5.28 -22.67
CA GLN A 214 -1.11 3.90 -23.01
C GLN A 214 -0.78 3.02 -21.80
N TYR A 215 -0.20 3.61 -20.76
CA TYR A 215 0.30 2.87 -19.59
C TYR A 215 -0.42 3.21 -18.29
N GLY A 216 -1.03 4.39 -18.17
CA GLY A 216 -1.81 4.78 -16.98
C GLY A 216 -2.97 3.83 -16.74
N PHE A 217 -3.66 3.38 -17.80
CA PHE A 217 -4.68 2.33 -17.72
C PHE A 217 -4.12 1.03 -17.14
N LEU A 218 -3.01 0.50 -17.68
CA LEU A 218 -2.41 -0.73 -17.18
C LEU A 218 -1.98 -0.63 -15.72
N ILE A 219 -1.36 0.50 -15.36
CA ILE A 219 -0.85 0.70 -14.00
C ILE A 219 -2.02 0.85 -13.03
N ARG A 220 -3.09 1.53 -13.44
CA ARG A 220 -4.33 1.64 -12.65
C ARG A 220 -5.04 0.30 -12.51
N SER A 221 -5.21 -0.47 -13.58
CA SER A 221 -5.73 -1.84 -13.50
C SER A 221 -4.89 -2.68 -12.54
N GLY A 222 -3.56 -2.54 -12.59
CA GLY A 222 -2.68 -3.22 -11.66
C GLY A 222 -2.79 -2.76 -10.21
N TRP A 223 -3.12 -1.50 -9.98
CA TRP A 223 -3.41 -0.95 -8.66
C TRP A 223 -4.74 -1.48 -8.09
N ASP A 224 -5.79 -1.45 -8.90
CA ASP A 224 -7.11 -1.98 -8.54
C ASP A 224 -7.04 -3.48 -8.27
N GLU A 225 -6.26 -4.21 -9.07
CA GLU A 225 -5.92 -5.61 -8.88
C GLU A 225 -5.30 -5.87 -7.49
N MET A 226 -4.28 -5.10 -7.11
CA MET A 226 -3.67 -5.23 -5.79
C MET A 226 -4.66 -4.94 -4.64
N LYS A 227 -5.53 -3.94 -4.79
CA LYS A 227 -6.61 -3.68 -3.82
C LYS A 227 -7.57 -4.87 -3.73
N ARG A 228 -7.90 -5.50 -4.86
CA ARG A 228 -8.72 -6.71 -4.86
C ARG A 228 -8.02 -7.88 -4.18
N TYR A 229 -6.70 -8.01 -4.28
CA TYR A 229 -5.93 -9.06 -3.58
C TYR A 229 -5.97 -8.87 -2.08
N ILE A 230 -5.80 -7.62 -1.63
CA ILE A 230 -5.99 -7.22 -0.23
C ILE A 230 -7.38 -7.65 0.24
N ASP A 231 -8.41 -7.31 -0.52
CA ASP A 231 -9.80 -7.58 -0.15
C ASP A 231 -10.10 -9.09 -0.17
N GLY A 232 -9.61 -9.82 -1.17
CA GLY A 232 -9.71 -11.28 -1.27
C GLY A 232 -9.07 -12.01 -0.10
N SER A 233 -8.00 -11.48 0.48
CA SER A 233 -7.43 -12.04 1.71
C SER A 233 -8.38 -12.02 2.92
N ASN A 234 -9.40 -11.15 2.88
CA ASN A 234 -10.48 -11.06 3.87
C ASN A 234 -11.69 -11.94 3.51
N GLU A 235 -11.57 -12.85 2.54
CA GLU A 235 -12.62 -13.81 2.24
C GLU A 235 -12.79 -14.86 3.34
N ILE A 236 -14.04 -15.20 3.64
CA ILE A 236 -14.39 -15.94 4.88
C ILE A 236 -13.84 -17.37 4.87
N THR A 237 -13.91 -18.01 3.71
CA THR A 237 -13.68 -19.45 3.58
C THR A 237 -12.22 -19.79 3.34
N TRP A 238 -11.47 -18.92 2.66
CA TRP A 238 -10.11 -19.26 2.20
C TRP A 238 -9.08 -18.13 2.40
N GLY A 239 -9.51 -16.91 2.69
CA GLY A 239 -8.63 -15.74 2.80
C GLY A 239 -7.62 -15.87 3.95
N ALA A 240 -6.35 -15.55 3.67
CA ALA A 240 -5.26 -15.71 4.62
C ALA A 240 -5.49 -14.91 5.93
N THR A 241 -6.04 -13.69 5.83
CA THR A 241 -6.38 -12.82 6.95
C THR A 241 -7.45 -13.43 7.85
N ASN A 242 -8.53 -13.93 7.24
CA ASN A 242 -9.61 -14.54 8.02
C ASN A 242 -9.20 -15.82 8.71
N ARG A 243 -8.39 -16.64 8.05
CA ARG A 243 -7.84 -17.86 8.66
C ARG A 243 -6.94 -17.52 9.85
N MET A 244 -6.09 -16.48 9.73
CA MET A 244 -5.28 -15.99 10.85
C MET A 244 -6.17 -15.51 12.00
N ILE A 245 -7.14 -14.64 11.74
CA ILE A 245 -8.05 -14.10 12.74
C ILE A 245 -8.83 -15.24 13.42
N GLN A 246 -9.35 -16.19 12.64
CA GLN A 246 -10.08 -17.34 13.16
C GLN A 246 -9.20 -18.21 14.06
N ALA A 247 -7.92 -18.41 13.69
CA ALA A 247 -6.97 -19.14 14.52
C ALA A 247 -6.65 -18.39 15.82
N LEU A 248 -6.59 -17.05 15.80
CA LEU A 248 -6.36 -16.22 17.00
C LEU A 248 -7.54 -16.26 17.97
N ARG A 249 -8.79 -16.44 17.52
CA ARG A 249 -9.99 -16.38 18.38
C ARG A 249 -9.99 -17.29 19.61
N THR A 250 -9.35 -18.46 19.53
CA THR A 250 -9.31 -19.42 20.65
C THR A 250 -8.55 -18.88 21.85
N ASP A 251 -7.54 -18.06 21.60
CA ASP A 251 -6.65 -17.47 22.58
C ASP A 251 -6.10 -16.19 21.96
N PRO A 252 -6.87 -15.09 22.03
CA PRO A 252 -6.56 -13.86 21.32
C PRO A 252 -5.37 -13.15 21.97
N PRO A 253 -4.49 -12.54 21.18
CA PRO A 253 -3.41 -11.71 21.72
C PRO A 253 -4.00 -10.53 22.49
N GLU A 254 -3.30 -10.11 23.54
CA GLU A 254 -3.67 -8.89 24.28
C GLU A 254 -3.56 -7.67 23.36
N ARG A 255 -2.49 -7.64 22.56
CA ARG A 255 -2.14 -6.53 21.67
C ARG A 255 -1.66 -7.02 20.31
N ILE A 256 -2.09 -6.34 19.25
CA ILE A 256 -1.57 -6.54 17.89
C ILE A 256 -0.96 -5.24 17.38
N VAL A 257 0.30 -5.28 16.96
CA VAL A 257 0.95 -4.14 16.28
C VAL A 257 0.85 -4.37 14.77
N LEU A 258 0.21 -3.45 14.06
CA LEU A 258 0.08 -3.49 12.61
C LEU A 258 1.09 -2.54 12.00
N VAL A 259 2.01 -3.09 11.19
CA VAL A 259 2.97 -2.30 10.43
C VAL A 259 2.67 -2.40 8.95
N GLY A 260 2.44 -1.27 8.28
CA GLY A 260 2.09 -1.25 6.86
C GLY A 260 2.94 -0.26 6.08
N HIS A 261 3.60 -0.74 5.02
CA HIS A 261 4.31 0.11 4.07
C HIS A 261 3.46 0.30 2.81
N SER A 262 3.28 1.54 2.32
CA SER A 262 2.57 1.81 1.06
C SER A 262 1.21 1.08 0.98
N ALA A 263 0.98 0.25 -0.04
CA ALA A 263 -0.25 -0.56 -0.17
C ALA A 263 -0.44 -1.57 0.99
N GLY A 264 0.63 -2.01 1.65
CA GLY A 264 0.56 -2.81 2.87
C GLY A 264 -0.16 -2.08 4.03
N ALA A 265 -0.20 -0.75 4.02
CA ALA A 265 -1.01 0.01 4.96
C ALA A 265 -2.51 -0.17 4.72
N ILE A 266 -2.95 -0.23 3.45
CA ILE A 266 -4.33 -0.58 3.10
C ILE A 266 -4.64 -1.98 3.65
N TYR A 267 -3.73 -2.93 3.46
CA TYR A 267 -3.89 -4.29 3.99
C TYR A 267 -4.04 -4.29 5.51
N ALA A 268 -3.15 -3.60 6.23
CA ALA A 268 -3.23 -3.46 7.67
C ALA A 268 -4.58 -2.86 8.11
N THR A 269 -5.10 -1.84 7.42
CA THR A 269 -6.42 -1.26 7.71
C THR A 269 -7.56 -2.28 7.50
N ARG A 270 -7.51 -3.08 6.43
CA ARG A 270 -8.51 -4.11 6.18
C ARG A 270 -8.43 -5.25 7.21
N PHE A 271 -7.22 -5.67 7.59
CA PHE A 271 -7.00 -6.61 8.69
C PHE A 271 -7.61 -6.08 9.99
N LEU A 272 -7.35 -4.82 10.35
CA LEU A 272 -7.88 -4.17 11.55
C LEU A 272 -9.42 -4.19 11.57
N ARG A 273 -10.07 -3.77 10.47
CA ARG A 273 -11.54 -3.82 10.31
C ARG A 273 -12.06 -5.22 10.63
N ARG A 274 -11.45 -6.25 10.04
CA ARG A 274 -11.89 -7.63 10.19
C ARG A 274 -11.61 -8.22 11.57
N ALA A 275 -10.45 -7.92 12.13
CA ALA A 275 -10.00 -8.41 13.43
C ALA A 275 -10.81 -7.77 14.56
N ALA A 276 -11.16 -6.49 14.45
CA ALA A 276 -11.96 -5.79 15.44
C ALA A 276 -13.33 -6.44 15.66
N GLU A 277 -13.98 -6.94 14.61
CA GLU A 277 -15.25 -7.67 14.70
C GLU A 277 -15.14 -9.00 15.44
N ARG A 278 -13.97 -9.66 15.37
CA ARG A 278 -13.79 -11.07 15.79
C ARG A 278 -12.95 -11.27 17.03
N LEU A 279 -12.14 -10.28 17.37
CA LEU A 279 -11.23 -10.26 18.52
C LEU A 279 -11.58 -9.05 19.40
N PRO A 280 -12.78 -8.98 20.01
CA PRO A 280 -13.28 -7.77 20.67
C PRO A 280 -12.41 -7.31 21.85
N GLY A 281 -11.68 -8.21 22.51
CA GLY A 281 -10.77 -7.89 23.62
C GLY A 281 -9.37 -7.43 23.21
N THR A 282 -8.98 -7.61 21.95
CA THR A 282 -7.64 -7.26 21.47
C THR A 282 -7.54 -5.76 21.16
N ARG A 283 -6.49 -5.11 21.67
CA ARG A 283 -6.12 -3.73 21.31
C ARG A 283 -5.10 -3.71 20.17
N PHE A 284 -5.03 -2.61 19.45
CA PHE A 284 -4.14 -2.46 18.30
C PHE A 284 -3.23 -1.25 18.46
N ASP A 285 -2.02 -1.35 17.91
CA ASP A 285 -1.19 -0.20 17.57
C ASP A 285 -0.90 -0.22 16.08
N VAL A 286 -0.69 0.97 15.49
CA VAL A 286 -0.54 1.12 14.05
C VAL A 286 0.70 1.94 13.74
N LEU A 287 1.65 1.34 13.00
CA LEU A 287 2.84 2.01 12.48
C LEU A 287 2.81 1.98 10.96
N TYR A 288 2.70 3.13 10.32
CA TYR A 288 2.70 3.25 8.88
C TYR A 288 3.97 3.86 8.32
N LEU A 289 4.39 3.34 7.17
CA LEU A 289 5.52 3.81 6.38
C LEU A 289 4.97 4.23 5.02
N GLU A 290 4.95 5.52 4.74
CA GLU A 290 4.42 6.09 3.49
C GLU A 290 3.08 5.46 3.05
N PRO A 291 2.05 5.44 3.91
CA PRO A 291 0.83 4.68 3.65
C PRO A 291 0.14 5.18 2.37
N ALA A 292 -0.18 4.25 1.48
CA ALA A 292 -0.95 4.53 0.27
C ALA A 292 -2.47 4.57 0.58
N ILE A 293 -2.85 5.25 1.65
CA ILE A 293 -4.23 5.36 2.12
C ILE A 293 -4.76 6.74 1.74
N THR A 294 -5.93 6.76 1.09
CA THR A 294 -6.62 8.03 0.77
C THR A 294 -7.18 8.67 2.03
N TYR A 295 -7.39 9.99 2.02
CA TYR A 295 -8.09 10.69 3.10
C TYR A 295 -9.49 10.11 3.32
N HIS A 296 -10.18 9.74 2.25
CA HIS A 296 -11.50 9.12 2.30
C HIS A 296 -11.48 7.79 3.07
N GLU A 297 -10.61 6.85 2.68
CA GLU A 297 -10.49 5.55 3.36
C GLU A 297 -10.09 5.70 4.83
N MET A 298 -9.20 6.65 5.15
CA MET A 298 -8.83 6.94 6.52
C MET A 298 -10.00 7.55 7.30
N ALA A 299 -10.74 8.49 6.73
CA ALA A 299 -11.91 9.12 7.35
C ALA A 299 -12.98 8.07 7.71
N GLU A 300 -13.26 7.13 6.82
CA GLU A 300 -14.13 5.98 7.10
C GLU A 300 -13.59 5.09 8.24
N ALA A 301 -12.27 4.97 8.35
CA ALA A 301 -11.63 4.15 9.37
C ALA A 301 -11.51 4.85 10.73
N VAL A 302 -11.60 6.18 10.81
CA VAL A 302 -11.43 6.95 12.06
C VAL A 302 -12.30 6.43 13.22
N PRO A 303 -13.61 6.14 13.06
CA PRO A 303 -14.42 5.61 14.16
C PRO A 303 -13.85 4.30 14.74
N LEU A 304 -13.40 3.40 13.87
CA LEU A 304 -12.75 2.16 14.28
C LEU A 304 -11.41 2.41 14.96
N TYR A 305 -10.59 3.30 14.41
CA TYR A 305 -9.28 3.62 14.96
C TYR A 305 -9.41 4.20 16.37
N ARG A 306 -10.32 5.16 16.58
CA ARG A 306 -10.62 5.68 17.92
C ARG A 306 -11.06 4.61 18.90
N ALA A 307 -11.87 3.67 18.42
CA ALA A 307 -12.40 2.62 19.27
C ALA A 307 -11.35 1.56 19.63
N ARG A 308 -10.37 1.28 18.75
CA ARG A 308 -9.55 0.05 18.82
C ARG A 308 -8.05 0.24 18.81
N VAL A 309 -7.56 1.40 18.38
CA VAL A 309 -6.14 1.70 18.26
C VAL A 309 -5.70 2.56 19.45
N ASP A 310 -4.74 2.08 20.24
CA ASP A 310 -4.17 2.82 21.37
C ASP A 310 -3.11 3.81 20.88
N HIS A 311 -2.22 3.37 20.01
CA HIS A 311 -1.15 4.19 19.47
C HIS A 311 -1.09 4.18 17.94
N PHE A 312 -0.77 5.34 17.36
CA PHE A 312 -0.58 5.52 15.92
C PHE A 312 0.72 6.29 15.65
N ARG A 313 1.52 5.81 14.69
CA ARG A 313 2.70 6.49 14.16
C ARG A 313 2.72 6.37 12.65
N MET A 314 2.99 7.47 11.95
CA MET A 314 3.26 7.47 10.52
C MET A 314 4.62 8.11 10.23
N PHE A 315 5.43 7.45 9.41
CA PHE A 315 6.63 8.02 8.80
C PHE A 315 6.33 8.30 7.33
N ALA A 316 6.58 9.54 6.90
CA ALA A 316 6.32 9.96 5.53
C ALA A 316 7.30 11.05 5.08
N MET A 317 7.37 11.33 3.79
CA MET A 317 8.22 12.35 3.20
C MET A 317 7.54 13.71 3.22
N ASP A 318 8.29 14.77 3.55
CA ASP A 318 7.82 16.12 3.30
C ASP A 318 7.54 16.33 1.79
N ASP A 319 6.76 17.37 1.50
CA ASP A 319 6.30 17.60 0.13
C ASP A 319 7.46 17.85 -0.85
N ALA A 320 8.50 18.55 -0.40
CA ALA A 320 9.67 18.88 -1.22
C ALA A 320 10.47 17.62 -1.58
N THR A 321 10.61 16.69 -0.65
CA THR A 321 11.30 15.40 -0.82
C THR A 321 10.48 14.47 -1.69
N ALA A 322 9.19 14.32 -1.40
CA ALA A 322 8.28 13.47 -2.16
C ALA A 322 8.18 13.90 -3.64
N ARG A 323 8.24 15.21 -3.95
CA ARG A 323 8.25 15.73 -5.33
C ARG A 323 9.55 15.50 -6.10
N ARG A 324 10.66 15.23 -5.40
CA ARG A 324 11.99 14.98 -5.99
C ARG A 324 12.34 13.49 -6.02
N ASN A 325 11.53 12.67 -5.38
CA ASN A 325 11.70 11.24 -5.31
C ASN A 325 11.19 10.57 -6.60
N SER A 326 11.97 10.55 -7.68
CA SER A 326 11.48 9.97 -8.94
C SER A 326 11.15 8.48 -8.80
N VAL A 327 9.93 8.08 -9.15
CA VAL A 327 9.43 6.68 -9.14
C VAL A 327 10.36 5.70 -9.86
N LEU A 328 11.12 6.15 -10.86
CA LEU A 328 12.07 5.32 -11.60
C LEU A 328 13.24 4.81 -10.74
N ASN A 329 13.62 5.55 -9.69
CA ASN A 329 14.69 5.12 -8.79
C ASN A 329 14.25 3.97 -7.88
N GLU A 330 12.94 3.71 -7.79
CA GLU A 330 12.35 2.77 -6.83
C GLU A 330 11.80 1.51 -7.48
N LEU A 331 11.37 1.61 -8.74
CA LEU A 331 10.81 0.51 -9.49
C LEU A 331 11.72 0.21 -10.68
N GLY A 332 12.59 -0.81 -10.57
CA GLY A 332 13.34 -1.39 -11.70
C GLY A 332 12.45 -1.88 -12.86
N VAL A 333 11.14 -1.93 -12.60
CA VAL A 333 10.06 -2.14 -13.57
C VAL A 333 9.94 -0.97 -14.54
N ILE A 334 9.95 0.27 -14.06
CA ILE A 334 9.86 1.41 -14.98
C ILE A 334 11.21 1.60 -15.68
N ASP A 335 12.32 1.04 -15.21
CA ASP A 335 13.55 0.95 -16.02
C ASP A 335 13.34 0.06 -17.28
N SER A 336 12.47 -0.96 -17.23
CA SER A 336 12.07 -1.74 -18.43
C SER A 336 11.13 -0.98 -19.37
N LEU A 337 10.22 -0.16 -18.83
CA LEU A 337 9.39 0.77 -19.59
C LEU A 337 10.23 1.92 -20.16
N ASP A 338 11.05 2.59 -19.38
CA ASP A 338 11.97 3.66 -19.75
C ASP A 338 13.01 3.18 -20.80
N ARG A 339 13.44 1.92 -20.74
CA ARG A 339 14.19 1.27 -21.84
C ARG A 339 13.38 1.17 -23.14
N SER A 340 12.08 0.91 -23.08
CA SER A 340 11.20 0.78 -24.26
C SER A 340 10.66 2.11 -24.79
N ILE A 341 10.55 3.14 -23.95
CA ILE A 341 10.07 4.49 -24.32
C ILE A 341 11.25 5.45 -24.63
N GLY A 342 12.49 5.00 -24.45
CA GLY A 342 13.72 5.74 -24.71
C GLY A 342 14.33 6.31 -23.41
N ARG A 343 15.49 5.75 -23.01
CA ARG A 343 16.23 6.01 -21.77
C ARG A 343 16.04 7.42 -21.21
N GLY A 344 15.46 7.52 -20.02
CA GLY A 344 15.35 8.71 -19.20
C GLY A 344 14.21 9.66 -19.59
N ARG A 345 13.28 9.26 -20.46
CA ARG A 345 12.13 10.12 -20.79
C ARG A 345 11.12 10.11 -19.65
N PHE A 346 10.79 8.98 -19.05
CA PHE A 346 9.74 8.96 -18.01
C PHE A 346 10.19 9.69 -16.72
N SER A 347 11.45 9.58 -16.31
CA SER A 347 11.98 10.29 -15.13
C SER A 347 12.04 11.81 -15.28
N ARG A 348 12.28 12.30 -16.50
CA ARG A 348 12.19 13.74 -16.79
C ARG A 348 10.75 14.25 -16.80
N LEU A 349 9.79 13.36 -17.04
CA LEU A 349 8.38 13.68 -17.19
C LEU A 349 7.60 13.48 -15.88
N TYR A 350 8.08 12.64 -14.96
CA TYR A 350 7.48 12.41 -13.64
C TYR A 350 8.54 12.37 -12.51
N PRO A 351 8.81 13.50 -11.84
CA PRO A 351 9.84 13.59 -10.81
C PRO A 351 9.37 13.18 -9.39
N GLY A 352 8.05 13.03 -9.18
CA GLY A 352 7.47 12.73 -7.87
C GLY A 352 7.50 11.25 -7.47
N SER A 353 7.22 10.97 -6.18
CA SER A 353 7.23 9.65 -5.55
C SER A 353 6.16 8.70 -6.09
N LEU A 354 6.28 7.41 -5.74
CA LEU A 354 5.26 6.44 -6.11
C LEU A 354 3.88 6.83 -5.57
N LEU A 355 3.80 7.44 -4.38
CA LEU A 355 2.53 7.98 -3.87
C LEU A 355 1.96 9.10 -4.72
N TYR A 356 2.81 9.94 -5.31
CA TYR A 356 2.37 10.92 -6.29
C TYR A 356 1.71 10.24 -7.50
N VAL A 357 2.31 9.15 -8.02
CA VAL A 357 1.70 8.37 -9.11
C VAL A 357 0.37 7.77 -8.68
N VAL A 358 0.30 7.16 -7.49
CA VAL A 358 -0.94 6.61 -6.93
C VAL A 358 -2.03 7.68 -6.88
N SER A 359 -1.73 8.81 -6.23
CA SER A 359 -2.64 9.96 -6.08
C SER A 359 -3.12 10.53 -7.41
N ASN A 360 -2.23 10.70 -8.39
CA ASN A 360 -2.58 11.38 -9.65
C ASN A 360 -3.21 10.47 -10.69
N ILE A 361 -2.77 9.21 -10.77
CA ILE A 361 -3.03 8.34 -11.92
C ILE A 361 -3.82 7.09 -11.52
N LEU A 362 -3.53 6.51 -10.36
CA LEU A 362 -4.01 5.16 -10.03
C LEU A 362 -5.29 5.17 -9.20
N GLU A 363 -5.52 6.21 -8.41
CA GLU A 363 -6.78 6.38 -7.70
C GLU A 363 -7.93 6.82 -8.63
N GLY A 364 -9.16 6.71 -8.10
CA GLY A 364 -10.40 6.95 -8.83
C GLY A 364 -10.43 8.28 -9.59
N ASP A 365 -10.04 9.35 -8.87
CA ASP A 365 -9.99 10.72 -9.34
C ASP A 365 -8.53 11.22 -9.44
N ALA A 366 -8.28 12.11 -10.41
CA ALA A 366 -6.98 12.75 -10.54
C ALA A 366 -6.66 13.61 -9.31
N ASP A 367 -5.43 13.49 -8.80
CA ASP A 367 -4.93 14.20 -7.62
C ASP A 367 -5.66 13.83 -6.32
N THR A 368 -6.05 12.55 -6.18
CA THR A 368 -6.76 12.03 -5.01
C THR A 368 -5.95 12.29 -3.73
N PRO A 369 -6.55 12.92 -2.69
CA PRO A 369 -5.86 13.20 -1.43
C PRO A 369 -5.40 11.94 -0.69
N MET A 370 -4.10 11.86 -0.40
CA MET A 370 -3.50 10.76 0.38
C MET A 370 -2.91 11.27 1.69
N ILE A 371 -3.05 10.49 2.78
CA ILE A 371 -2.64 10.93 4.12
C ILE A 371 -1.12 11.10 4.27
N ALA A 372 -0.33 10.38 3.47
CA ALA A 372 1.13 10.46 3.45
C ALA A 372 1.70 11.54 2.51
N LEU A 373 0.85 12.24 1.76
CA LEU A 373 1.27 13.34 0.89
C LEU A 373 1.03 14.68 1.57
N GLN A 374 2.08 15.24 2.19
CA GLN A 374 2.03 16.43 3.04
C GLN A 374 1.29 17.63 2.40
N ARG A 375 1.33 17.79 1.07
CA ARG A 375 0.61 18.87 0.35
C ARG A 375 -0.89 18.92 0.63
N PHE A 376 -1.56 17.79 0.88
CA PHE A 376 -3.01 17.77 1.10
C PHE A 376 -3.42 18.34 2.47
N ARG A 377 -2.44 18.53 3.36
CA ARG A 377 -2.59 19.25 4.63
C ARG A 377 -2.45 20.76 4.47
N MET A 378 -1.82 21.24 3.40
CA MET A 378 -1.56 22.67 3.23
C MET A 378 -2.89 23.42 3.03
N PRO A 379 -3.07 24.59 3.66
CA PRO A 379 -4.34 25.31 3.66
C PRO A 379 -4.73 25.79 2.25
N ASP A 380 -3.75 26.02 1.38
CA ASP A 380 -3.93 26.64 0.07
C ASP A 380 -4.27 25.64 -1.04
N LEU A 381 -4.26 24.34 -0.74
CA LEU A 381 -4.65 23.35 -1.72
C LEU A 381 -6.17 23.42 -1.90
N PRO A 382 -6.69 23.68 -3.11
CA PRO A 382 -8.13 23.55 -3.33
C PRO A 382 -8.50 22.11 -2.94
N LEU A 383 -9.62 21.93 -2.25
CA LEU A 383 -10.24 20.64 -1.91
C LEU A 383 -11.73 20.70 -2.34
N THR A 384 -12.35 19.57 -2.67
CA THR A 384 -13.80 19.52 -2.88
C THR A 384 -14.46 19.58 -1.50
N GLU A 385 -15.77 19.76 -1.44
CA GLU A 385 -16.43 19.75 -0.14
C GLU A 385 -16.29 18.40 0.58
N SER A 386 -16.44 17.30 -0.16
CA SER A 386 -16.24 15.95 0.39
C SER A 386 -14.80 15.75 0.88
N GLU A 387 -13.80 16.15 0.09
CA GLU A 387 -12.39 16.02 0.49
C GLU A 387 -12.05 16.89 1.71
N ARG A 388 -12.64 18.08 1.84
CA ARG A 388 -12.51 18.91 3.04
C ARG A 388 -13.11 18.22 4.26
N GLN A 389 -14.25 17.58 4.10
CA GLN A 389 -14.92 16.86 5.17
C GLN A 389 -14.10 15.64 5.62
N ASP A 390 -13.57 14.87 4.66
CA ASP A 390 -12.68 13.73 4.93
C ASP A 390 -11.41 14.20 5.64
N ARG A 391 -10.77 15.28 5.14
CA ARG A 391 -9.62 15.91 5.80
C ARG A 391 -9.94 16.34 7.22
N THR A 392 -11.06 17.03 7.44
CA THR A 392 -11.47 17.47 8.78
C THR A 392 -11.67 16.28 9.71
N THR A 393 -12.24 15.18 9.21
CA THR A 393 -12.43 13.95 9.98
C THR A 393 -11.09 13.32 10.37
N VAL A 394 -10.16 13.21 9.43
CA VAL A 394 -8.79 12.69 9.69
C VAL A 394 -8.03 13.60 10.65
N ASP A 395 -8.07 14.92 10.44
CA ASP A 395 -7.41 15.92 11.28
C ASP A 395 -7.98 15.95 12.71
N SER A 396 -9.24 15.55 12.89
CA SER A 396 -9.81 15.39 14.23
C SER A 396 -9.17 14.23 15.01
N TYR A 397 -8.63 13.23 14.31
CA TYR A 397 -8.05 12.02 14.89
C TYR A 397 -6.53 12.10 14.98
N LEU A 398 -5.85 12.51 13.91
CA LEU A 398 -4.40 12.60 13.85
C LEU A 398 -3.90 13.95 14.36
N ASP A 399 -3.09 13.92 15.41
CA ASP A 399 -2.23 15.04 15.75
C ASP A 399 -0.98 14.96 14.86
N TRP A 400 -0.94 15.73 13.79
CA TRP A 400 0.18 15.75 12.84
C TRP A 400 1.54 16.10 13.44
N THR A 401 1.59 16.70 14.64
CA THR A 401 2.85 16.95 15.34
C THR A 401 3.28 15.77 16.19
N ARG A 402 2.32 15.03 16.76
CA ARG A 402 2.57 13.89 17.66
C ARG A 402 2.51 12.54 16.98
N ASP A 403 1.78 12.39 15.90
CA ASP A 403 1.46 11.09 15.31
C ASP A 403 2.23 10.89 13.98
N VAL A 404 2.81 11.95 13.42
CA VAL A 404 3.46 11.92 12.10
C VAL A 404 4.90 12.44 12.17
N ALA A 405 5.81 11.71 11.54
CA ALA A 405 7.21 12.04 11.36
C ALA A 405 7.49 12.29 9.87
N TRP A 406 7.77 13.56 9.54
CA TRP A 406 8.08 13.97 8.17
C TRP A 406 9.60 13.96 7.94
N SER A 407 10.04 13.31 6.86
CA SER A 407 11.44 13.38 6.43
C SER A 407 11.70 14.70 5.72
N HIS A 408 12.85 15.30 5.98
CA HIS A 408 13.29 16.52 5.29
C HIS A 408 14.31 16.25 4.18
N GLY A 409 14.37 14.99 3.70
CA GLY A 409 15.23 14.60 2.58
C GLY A 409 16.73 14.88 2.78
N GLY A 410 17.22 14.84 4.02
CA GLY A 410 18.60 15.20 4.38
C GLY A 410 18.87 16.71 4.45
N VAL A 411 17.87 17.56 4.22
CA VAL A 411 17.95 19.02 4.35
C VAL A 411 17.49 19.42 5.76
N GLY A 412 18.43 19.85 6.59
CA GLY A 412 18.16 20.21 7.98
C GLY A 412 18.23 19.00 8.94
N PRO A 413 18.31 19.26 10.26
CA PRO A 413 18.36 18.19 11.25
C PRO A 413 17.03 17.43 11.29
N PRO A 414 17.05 16.09 11.47
CA PRO A 414 15.83 15.34 11.70
C PRO A 414 15.17 15.80 13.01
N ASP A 415 13.88 15.50 13.15
CA ASP A 415 13.15 15.81 14.39
C ASP A 415 13.89 15.20 15.59
N PRO A 416 14.27 16.01 16.60
CA PRO A 416 15.08 15.53 17.72
C PRO A 416 14.30 14.65 18.70
N ARG A 417 12.96 14.58 18.59
CA ARG A 417 12.13 13.78 19.49
C ARG A 417 12.36 12.28 19.25
N PRO A 418 12.57 11.48 20.30
CA PRO A 418 12.71 10.02 20.15
C PRO A 418 11.51 9.41 19.45
N GLY A 419 11.76 8.69 18.34
CA GLY A 419 10.70 8.08 17.54
C GLY A 419 10.17 8.92 16.38
N TYR A 420 10.70 10.12 16.14
CA TYR A 420 10.21 11.05 15.10
C TYR A 420 11.25 11.38 14.02
N ALA A 421 12.48 10.91 14.18
CA ALA A 421 13.55 11.17 13.22
C ALA A 421 13.38 10.27 11.98
N THR A 422 13.37 10.87 10.80
CA THR A 422 13.46 10.15 9.53
C THR A 422 14.24 11.00 8.52
N GLN A 423 15.11 10.35 7.74
CA GLN A 423 15.84 10.95 6.64
C GLN A 423 15.53 10.25 5.31
N ALA A 424 14.40 9.54 5.24
CA ALA A 424 14.00 8.84 4.04
C ALA A 424 13.87 9.82 2.87
N THR A 425 14.60 9.54 1.79
CA THR A 425 14.47 10.26 0.51
C THR A 425 13.76 9.41 -0.54
N GLN A 426 13.37 8.19 -0.16
CA GLN A 426 12.83 7.16 -1.02
C GLN A 426 11.65 6.47 -0.37
N HIS A 427 10.50 6.51 -1.05
CA HIS A 427 9.27 5.81 -0.67
C HIS A 427 9.50 4.31 -0.56
N GLY A 428 10.06 3.67 -1.59
CA GLY A 428 10.41 2.25 -1.57
C GLY A 428 11.55 1.89 -0.59
N GLY A 429 12.34 2.88 -0.18
CA GLY A 429 13.55 2.71 0.64
C GLY A 429 13.39 3.05 2.13
N ILE A 430 12.22 3.56 2.56
CA ILE A 430 12.01 4.09 3.91
C ILE A 430 12.37 3.09 5.03
N TRP A 431 12.11 1.80 4.82
CA TRP A 431 12.41 0.73 5.77
C TRP A 431 13.91 0.34 5.85
N ARG A 432 14.72 0.78 4.88
CA ARG A 432 16.18 0.61 4.90
C ARG A 432 16.89 1.80 5.53
N GLU A 433 16.20 2.93 5.69
CA GLU A 433 16.81 4.17 6.14
C GLU A 433 17.14 4.09 7.64
N PRO A 434 18.43 4.15 8.04
CA PRO A 434 18.84 3.84 9.40
C PRO A 434 18.23 4.74 10.49
N VAL A 435 18.02 6.03 10.21
CA VAL A 435 17.42 6.98 11.16
C VAL A 435 15.95 6.64 11.39
N THR A 436 15.21 6.36 10.32
CA THR A 436 13.82 5.88 10.40
C THR A 436 13.74 4.57 11.19
N ASN A 437 14.66 3.64 10.97
CA ASN A 437 14.70 2.38 11.71
C ASN A 437 14.95 2.59 13.21
N GLY A 438 15.87 3.49 13.57
CA GLY A 438 16.08 3.90 14.96
C GLY A 438 14.81 4.49 15.58
N SER A 439 14.07 5.31 14.84
CA SER A 439 12.80 5.88 15.30
C SER A 439 11.69 4.85 15.43
N MET A 440 11.61 3.86 14.54
CA MET A 440 10.66 2.76 14.68
C MET A 440 10.95 1.95 15.94
N VAL A 441 12.22 1.62 16.21
CA VAL A 441 12.62 0.94 17.46
C VAL A 441 12.16 1.74 18.67
N LYS A 442 12.45 3.05 18.70
CA LYS A 442 12.04 3.92 19.81
C LYS A 442 10.52 4.02 19.98
N THR A 443 9.79 4.07 18.88
CA THR A 443 8.32 4.08 18.88
C THR A 443 7.77 2.79 19.51
N LEU A 444 8.29 1.63 19.09
CA LEU A 444 7.83 0.33 19.60
C LEU A 444 8.19 0.14 21.08
N GLU A 445 9.36 0.59 21.51
CA GLU A 445 9.76 0.60 22.93
C GLU A 445 8.82 1.45 23.80
N GLN A 446 8.40 2.63 23.30
CA GLN A 446 7.45 3.50 23.99
C GLN A 446 6.07 2.83 24.15
N TRP A 447 5.56 2.21 23.08
CA TRP A 447 4.28 1.51 23.12
C TRP A 447 4.29 0.29 24.05
N ALA A 448 5.40 -0.47 24.08
CA ALA A 448 5.55 -1.61 24.98
C ALA A 448 5.53 -1.21 26.46
N THR A 449 6.03 -0.01 26.79
CA THR A 449 6.10 0.48 28.18
C THR A 449 4.92 1.35 28.60
N GLY A 450 4.02 1.70 27.67
CA GLY A 450 2.87 2.58 27.91
C GLY A 450 3.25 4.03 28.21
N SER A 451 4.44 4.47 27.77
CA SER A 451 5.01 5.80 28.03
C SER A 451 4.63 6.85 27.00
#